data_AF-A0A6N3G3S1-F1
#
_entry.id   AF-A0A6N3G3S1-F1
#
_cell.length_a   1.000
_cell.length_b   1.000
_cell.length_c   1.000
_cell.angle_alpha   90.00
_cell.angle_beta   90.00
_cell.angle_gamma   90.00
#
_symmetry.space_group_name_H-M   'P 1'
#
loop_
_entity.id
_entity.type
_entity.pdbx_description
1 polymer ?
#
loop_
_entity_poly.entity_id
_entity_poly.type
_entity_poly.pdbx_seq_one_letter_code
_entity_poly.pdbx_strand_id
1 'polypeptide(L)'
;MRLEVVIVKKKKVLKFITILLFLGCVIGYTSYKGYKKYEDNKNGIGETIDAFNGVEVYYNGSEYGNVHGKHYSKDGYYYGYEWQCVEFIKRYYYDYLGHEMPDGYGNAKDFFDNSIPQGQVNEKRGLVQYRNGHNEMPKVNDILIFNDTTYGHIVIISEVGDDYIEVIQQNMGTQTRDKFQLKKDGNNYYVGGHRTPVGWLRKE
;
A
#
# COMPACT_ATOMS: atom_id res chain seq x y z
N MET A 1 48.60 36.00 -17.54
CA MET A 1 48.64 36.07 -16.07
C MET A 1 47.28 36.37 -15.41
N ARG A 2 46.55 37.48 -15.70
CA ARG A 2 45.26 37.77 -15.03
C ARG A 2 44.14 36.74 -15.30
N LEU A 3 44.05 36.22 -16.53
CA LEU A 3 42.99 35.27 -16.92
C LEU A 3 43.13 33.91 -16.21
N GLU A 4 44.35 33.39 -16.09
CA GLU A 4 44.64 32.09 -15.44
C GLU A 4 44.33 32.12 -13.94
N VAL A 5 44.65 33.22 -13.26
CA VAL A 5 44.33 33.42 -11.84
C VAL A 5 42.82 33.40 -11.60
N VAL A 6 42.03 34.00 -12.49
CA VAL A 6 40.56 33.99 -12.42
C VAL A 6 40.01 32.58 -12.64
N ILE A 7 40.54 31.84 -13.62
CA ILE A 7 40.13 30.45 -13.90
C ILE A 7 40.44 29.53 -12.71
N VAL A 8 41.63 29.65 -12.11
CA VAL A 8 42.02 28.85 -10.93
C VAL A 8 41.13 29.16 -9.73
N LYS A 9 40.81 30.43 -9.46
CA LYS A 9 39.87 30.82 -8.40
C LYS A 9 38.47 30.25 -8.64
N LYS A 10 37.94 30.36 -9.87
CA LYS A 10 36.63 29.77 -10.24
C LYS A 10 36.60 28.26 -10.04
N LYS A 11 37.67 27.54 -10.41
CA LYS A 11 37.79 26.08 -10.18
C LYS A 11 37.83 25.72 -8.70
N LYS A 12 38.51 26.50 -7.85
CA LYS A 12 38.54 26.30 -6.39
C LYS A 12 37.16 26.53 -5.76
N VAL A 13 36.47 27.60 -6.16
CA VAL A 13 35.10 27.89 -5.70
C VAL A 13 34.13 26.79 -6.12
N LEU A 14 34.20 26.33 -7.38
CA LEU A 14 33.36 25.23 -7.87
C LEU A 14 33.59 23.94 -7.08
N LYS A 15 34.85 23.56 -6.83
CA LYS A 15 35.19 22.40 -5.99
C LYS A 15 34.61 22.51 -4.58
N PHE A 16 34.69 23.69 -3.97
CA PHE A 16 34.14 23.93 -2.63
C PHE A 16 32.62 23.79 -2.61
N ILE A 17 31.91 24.32 -3.60
CA ILE A 17 30.46 24.16 -3.75
C ILE A 17 30.10 22.68 -3.91
N THR A 18 30.82 21.93 -4.75
CA THR A 18 30.57 20.49 -4.93
C THR A 18 30.76 19.71 -3.62
N ILE A 19 31.78 20.03 -2.83
CA ILE A 19 32.01 19.40 -1.51
C ILE A 19 30.85 19.72 -0.55
N LEU A 20 30.38 20.97 -0.52
CA LEU A 20 29.24 21.36 0.33
C LEU A 20 27.95 20.67 -0.08
N LEU A 21 27.67 20.56 -1.38
CA LEU A 21 26.50 19.81 -1.88
C LEU A 21 26.58 18.34 -1.48
N PHE A 22 27.75 17.72 -1.63
CA PHE A 22 27.96 16.34 -1.24
C PHE A 22 27.76 16.14 0.28
N LEU A 23 28.35 17.01 1.11
CA LEU A 23 28.15 16.99 2.57
C LEU A 23 26.67 17.18 2.94
N GLY A 24 25.97 18.10 2.28
CA GLY A 24 24.53 18.31 2.47
C GLY A 24 23.72 17.06 2.14
N CYS A 25 24.02 16.38 1.04
CA CYS A 25 23.38 15.12 0.67
C CYS A 25 23.67 14.00 1.70
N VAL A 26 24.91 13.88 2.17
CA VAL A 26 25.28 12.88 3.19
C VAL A 26 24.54 13.14 4.49
N ILE A 27 24.54 14.39 4.99
CA ILE A 27 23.82 14.77 6.20
C ILE A 27 22.33 14.48 6.03
N GLY A 28 21.73 14.92 4.92
CA GLY A 28 20.33 14.65 4.62
C GLY A 28 19.99 13.17 4.62
N TYR A 29 20.82 12.34 3.99
CA TYR A 29 20.65 10.88 3.98
C TYR A 29 20.76 10.26 5.39
N THR A 30 21.76 10.66 6.18
CA THR A 30 21.93 10.15 7.56
C THR A 30 20.78 10.56 8.47
N SER A 31 20.31 11.80 8.37
CA SER A 31 19.14 12.30 9.10
C SER A 31 17.87 11.53 8.71
N TYR A 32 17.68 11.26 7.42
CA TYR A 32 16.56 10.46 6.92
C TYR A 32 16.57 9.02 7.47
N LYS A 33 17.73 8.34 7.45
CA LYS A 33 17.87 7.01 8.04
C LYS A 33 17.66 7.02 9.56
N GLY A 34 18.15 8.06 10.24
CA GLY A 34 17.93 8.26 11.68
C GLY A 34 16.45 8.43 12.02
N TYR A 35 15.72 9.23 11.24
CA TYR A 35 14.28 9.43 11.40
C TYR A 35 13.49 8.11 11.21
N LYS A 36 13.80 7.34 10.17
CA LYS A 36 13.18 6.03 9.93
C LYS A 36 13.36 5.07 11.11
N LYS A 37 14.59 4.94 11.60
CA LYS A 37 14.89 4.11 12.77
C LYS A 37 14.17 4.60 14.03
N TYR A 38 14.04 5.91 14.20
CA TYR A 38 13.29 6.48 15.31
C TYR A 38 11.81 6.09 15.24
N GLU A 39 11.17 6.23 14.08
CA GLU A 39 9.78 5.80 13.87
C GLU A 39 9.62 4.30 14.11
N ASP A 40 10.56 3.47 13.63
CA ASP A 40 10.52 2.02 13.86
C ASP A 40 10.58 1.68 15.35
N ASN A 41 11.50 2.30 16.09
CA ASN A 41 11.64 2.10 17.53
C ASN A 41 10.43 2.62 18.32
N LYS A 42 9.81 3.72 17.87
CA LYS A 42 8.68 4.35 18.53
C LYS A 42 7.40 3.53 18.39
N ASN A 43 7.14 3.05 17.17
CA ASN A 43 5.89 2.36 16.85
C ASN A 43 5.98 0.84 17.11
N GLY A 44 7.18 0.26 17.06
CA GLY A 44 7.41 -1.17 17.28
C GLY A 44 7.00 -2.01 16.08
N ILE A 45 7.98 -2.56 15.34
CA ILE A 45 7.69 -3.45 14.21
C ILE A 45 6.95 -4.69 14.73
N GLY A 46 5.77 -4.95 14.17
CA GLY A 46 4.88 -6.04 14.58
C GLY A 46 3.96 -5.73 15.76
N GLU A 47 4.00 -4.53 16.30
CA GLU A 47 3.00 -4.07 17.25
C GLU A 47 1.69 -3.74 16.53
N THR A 48 0.58 -4.01 17.22
CA THR A 48 -0.78 -3.70 16.74
C THR A 48 -1.05 -2.21 16.84
N ILE A 49 -1.47 -1.61 15.73
CA ILE A 49 -1.68 -0.16 15.60
C ILE A 49 -3.12 0.22 15.23
N ASP A 50 -3.94 -0.73 14.79
CA ASP A 50 -5.39 -0.58 14.55
C ASP A 50 -6.03 -1.98 14.48
N ALA A 51 -7.34 -2.05 14.37
CA ALA A 51 -8.06 -3.29 14.08
C ALA A 51 -9.38 -2.99 13.34
N PHE A 52 -9.84 -3.95 12.55
CA PHE A 52 -11.18 -3.93 11.97
C PHE A 52 -11.80 -5.31 12.03
N ASN A 53 -13.04 -5.39 12.52
CA ASN A 53 -13.77 -6.64 12.73
C ASN A 53 -12.96 -7.70 13.52
N GLY A 54 -12.17 -7.25 14.49
CA GLY A 54 -11.32 -8.11 15.32
C GLY A 54 -10.02 -8.58 14.65
N VAL A 55 -9.76 -8.17 13.41
CA VAL A 55 -8.51 -8.46 12.70
C VAL A 55 -7.54 -7.30 12.88
N GLU A 56 -6.38 -7.59 13.47
CA GLU A 56 -5.38 -6.59 13.83
C GLU A 56 -4.60 -6.07 12.61
N VAL A 57 -4.23 -4.80 12.66
CA VAL A 57 -3.31 -4.14 11.74
C VAL A 57 -1.97 -3.97 12.45
N TYR A 58 -0.93 -4.60 11.92
CA TYR A 58 0.41 -4.53 12.48
C TYR A 58 1.29 -3.50 11.78
N TYR A 59 2.17 -2.86 12.55
CA TYR A 59 3.13 -1.91 12.01
C TYR A 59 4.28 -2.65 11.27
N ASN A 60 4.40 -2.41 9.96
CA ASN A 60 5.43 -3.06 9.13
C ASN A 60 6.83 -2.39 9.22
N GLY A 61 6.94 -1.23 9.87
CA GLY A 61 8.13 -0.40 9.78
C GLY A 61 8.07 0.65 8.67
N SER A 62 9.01 1.58 8.74
CA SER A 62 9.18 2.73 7.85
C SER A 62 9.74 2.37 6.46
N GLU A 63 10.26 1.15 6.30
CA GLU A 63 10.68 0.58 5.02
C GLU A 63 9.67 -0.49 4.58
N TYR A 64 8.72 -0.11 3.73
CA TYR A 64 7.57 -0.95 3.35
C TYR A 64 7.92 -2.29 2.69
N GLY A 65 9.13 -2.40 2.13
CA GLY A 65 9.62 -3.60 1.43
C GLY A 65 10.34 -4.60 2.34
N ASN A 66 10.52 -4.28 3.63
CA ASN A 66 11.13 -5.23 4.56
C ASN A 66 10.25 -6.47 4.72
N VAL A 67 10.91 -7.60 4.98
CA VAL A 67 10.29 -8.90 5.24
C VAL A 67 10.72 -9.32 6.65
N HIS A 68 9.74 -9.48 7.55
CA HIS A 68 10.01 -9.81 8.95
C HIS A 68 9.83 -11.29 9.27
N GLY A 69 9.16 -12.02 8.38
CA GLY A 69 8.79 -13.41 8.59
C GLY A 69 7.70 -13.83 7.62
N LYS A 70 7.32 -15.10 7.69
CA LYS A 70 6.14 -15.63 7.01
C LYS A 70 5.07 -15.87 8.07
N HIS A 71 3.87 -15.36 7.82
CA HIS A 71 2.73 -15.51 8.72
C HIS A 71 1.76 -16.59 8.21
N TYR A 72 1.29 -17.43 9.12
CA TYR A 72 0.38 -18.53 8.84
C TYR A 72 -0.75 -18.57 9.87
N SER A 73 -1.91 -19.06 9.46
CA SER A 73 -2.97 -19.47 10.38
C SER A 73 -2.54 -20.68 11.20
N LYS A 74 -3.31 -21.00 12.25
CA LYS A 74 -3.06 -22.17 13.11
C LYS A 74 -3.13 -23.51 12.37
N ASP A 75 -3.95 -23.58 11.33
CA ASP A 75 -4.14 -24.77 10.48
C ASP A 75 -3.26 -24.75 9.21
N GLY A 76 -2.42 -23.73 9.02
CA GLY A 76 -1.36 -23.72 8.02
C GLY A 76 -1.64 -22.93 6.75
N TYR A 77 -2.76 -22.20 6.66
CA TYR A 77 -2.99 -21.25 5.58
C TYR A 77 -1.97 -20.12 5.62
N TYR A 78 -1.26 -19.91 4.51
CA TYR A 78 -0.23 -18.89 4.41
C TYR A 78 -0.86 -17.52 4.16
N TYR A 79 -0.80 -16.61 5.14
CA TYR A 79 -1.27 -15.24 4.97
C TYR A 79 -0.34 -14.44 4.06
N GLY A 80 0.95 -14.41 4.35
CA GLY A 80 1.91 -13.61 3.59
C GLY A 80 3.16 -13.30 4.38
N TYR A 81 3.93 -12.32 3.89
CA TYR A 81 5.05 -11.78 4.65
C TYR A 81 4.58 -10.78 5.70
N GLU A 82 5.03 -10.98 6.94
CA GLU A 82 4.84 -10.03 8.03
C GLU A 82 5.51 -8.70 7.66
N TRP A 83 4.84 -7.54 7.69
CA TRP A 83 3.42 -7.21 7.90
C TRP A 83 2.89 -6.45 6.68
N GLN A 84 3.03 -7.07 5.51
CA GLN A 84 2.74 -6.44 4.23
C GLN A 84 1.23 -6.33 3.96
N CYS A 85 0.85 -5.52 2.98
CA CYS A 85 -0.56 -5.33 2.63
C CYS A 85 -1.25 -6.62 2.18
N VAL A 86 -0.56 -7.48 1.41
CA VAL A 86 -1.09 -8.78 0.97
C VAL A 86 -1.34 -9.73 2.15
N GLU A 87 -0.46 -9.72 3.14
CA GLU A 87 -0.61 -10.50 4.36
C GLU A 87 -1.91 -10.11 5.09
N PHE A 88 -2.15 -8.81 5.28
CA PHE A 88 -3.37 -8.30 5.92
C PHE A 88 -4.64 -8.70 5.18
N ILE A 89 -4.69 -8.55 3.85
CA ILE A 89 -5.89 -8.88 3.07
C ILE A 89 -6.24 -10.35 3.19
N LYS A 90 -5.24 -11.23 3.03
CA LYS A 90 -5.46 -12.67 3.11
C LYS A 90 -5.83 -13.11 4.52
N ARG A 91 -5.20 -12.53 5.54
CA ARG A 91 -5.57 -12.78 6.94
C ARG A 91 -6.98 -12.30 7.25
N TYR A 92 -7.35 -11.10 6.82
CA TYR A 92 -8.70 -10.56 7.01
C TYR A 92 -9.77 -11.45 6.36
N TYR A 93 -9.57 -11.82 5.09
CA TYR A 93 -10.53 -12.67 4.36
C TYR A 93 -10.63 -14.07 4.98
N TYR A 94 -9.52 -14.63 5.44
CA TYR A 94 -9.53 -15.94 6.07
C TYR A 94 -10.14 -15.90 7.47
N ASP A 95 -9.63 -15.05 8.37
CA ASP A 95 -10.03 -15.02 9.78
C ASP A 95 -11.46 -14.50 9.99
N TYR A 96 -11.85 -13.45 9.26
CA TYR A 96 -13.15 -12.81 9.45
C TYR A 96 -14.21 -13.30 8.47
N LEU A 97 -13.86 -13.52 7.20
CA LEU A 97 -14.83 -13.93 6.18
C LEU A 97 -14.83 -15.44 5.92
N GLY A 98 -13.92 -16.22 6.53
CA GLY A 98 -13.81 -17.66 6.29
C GLY A 98 -13.50 -17.99 4.83
N HIS A 99 -12.71 -17.16 4.17
CA HIS A 99 -12.37 -17.28 2.75
C HIS A 99 -10.88 -17.59 2.55
N GLU A 100 -10.61 -18.76 1.99
CA GLU A 100 -9.29 -19.14 1.50
C GLU A 100 -9.16 -18.80 0.01
N MET A 101 -8.12 -18.06 -0.37
CA MET A 101 -7.88 -17.77 -1.79
C MET A 101 -7.25 -18.99 -2.47
N PRO A 102 -7.83 -19.53 -3.56
CA PRO A 102 -7.28 -20.70 -4.28
C PRO A 102 -5.82 -20.50 -4.73
N ASP A 103 -5.50 -19.30 -5.17
CA ASP A 103 -4.16 -18.79 -5.40
C ASP A 103 -4.04 -17.46 -4.64
N GLY A 104 -3.21 -17.44 -3.60
CA GLY A 104 -2.94 -16.23 -2.81
C GLY A 104 -1.58 -15.60 -3.10
N TYR A 105 -0.93 -15.94 -4.22
CA TYR A 105 0.41 -15.46 -4.57
C TYR A 105 0.39 -14.24 -5.50
N GLY A 106 1.52 -13.55 -5.55
CA GLY A 106 1.75 -12.36 -6.34
C GLY A 106 1.84 -11.10 -5.49
N ASN A 107 2.10 -9.98 -6.15
CA ASN A 107 2.06 -8.67 -5.54
C ASN A 107 0.62 -8.17 -5.49
N ALA A 108 0.39 -7.09 -4.74
CA ALA A 108 -0.89 -6.43 -4.62
C ALA A 108 -1.61 -6.19 -5.97
N LYS A 109 -0.89 -5.68 -6.98
CA LYS A 109 -1.47 -5.44 -8.32
C LYS A 109 -1.93 -6.72 -9.04
N ASP A 110 -1.32 -7.85 -8.72
CA ASP A 110 -1.58 -9.13 -9.38
C ASP A 110 -2.91 -9.74 -8.89
N PHE A 111 -3.58 -9.13 -7.90
CA PHE A 111 -4.89 -9.55 -7.44
C PHE A 111 -6.01 -9.21 -8.43
N PHE A 112 -5.77 -8.26 -9.35
CA PHE A 112 -6.74 -7.86 -10.36
C PHE A 112 -6.34 -8.37 -11.74
N ASP A 113 -7.27 -9.05 -12.43
CA ASP A 113 -7.04 -9.56 -13.78
C ASP A 113 -7.83 -8.75 -14.81
N ASN A 114 -7.12 -7.98 -15.64
CA ASN A 114 -7.73 -7.13 -16.66
C ASN A 114 -8.46 -7.92 -17.77
N SER A 115 -8.28 -9.23 -17.87
CA SER A 115 -9.02 -10.07 -18.83
C SER A 115 -10.41 -10.46 -18.32
N ILE A 116 -10.66 -10.38 -17.01
CA ILE A 116 -11.93 -10.78 -16.40
C ILE A 116 -12.98 -9.67 -16.60
N PRO A 117 -14.15 -9.97 -17.19
CA PRO A 117 -15.22 -8.98 -17.36
C PRO A 117 -15.80 -8.50 -16.02
N GLN A 118 -16.48 -7.36 -16.05
CA GLN A 118 -17.22 -6.81 -14.90
C GLN A 118 -18.16 -7.85 -14.29
N GLY A 119 -18.09 -8.06 -12.99
CA GLY A 119 -18.99 -8.96 -12.24
C GLY A 119 -18.77 -10.44 -12.52
N GLN A 120 -17.60 -10.84 -13.02
CA GLN A 120 -17.24 -12.25 -13.22
C GLN A 120 -16.26 -12.73 -12.14
N VAL A 121 -16.21 -14.05 -11.94
CA VAL A 121 -15.36 -14.68 -10.93
C VAL A 121 -13.89 -14.60 -11.34
N ASN A 122 -13.07 -14.10 -10.44
CA ASN A 122 -11.63 -14.26 -10.45
C ASN A 122 -11.27 -15.58 -9.74
N GLU A 123 -11.15 -16.64 -10.54
CA GLU A 123 -10.91 -18.00 -10.06
C GLU A 123 -9.64 -18.13 -9.21
N LYS A 124 -8.60 -17.33 -9.50
CA LYS A 124 -7.38 -17.33 -8.68
C LYS A 124 -7.67 -16.84 -7.27
N ARG A 125 -8.54 -15.85 -7.11
CA ARG A 125 -8.86 -15.28 -5.79
C ARG A 125 -10.08 -15.92 -5.16
N GLY A 126 -10.91 -16.63 -5.93
CA GLY A 126 -12.19 -17.17 -5.49
C GLY A 126 -13.21 -16.07 -5.17
N LEU A 127 -13.13 -14.94 -5.88
CA LEU A 127 -13.92 -13.73 -5.59
C LEU A 127 -14.50 -13.14 -6.87
N VAL A 128 -15.63 -12.45 -6.79
CA VAL A 128 -16.17 -11.70 -7.93
C VAL A 128 -15.39 -10.41 -8.11
N GLN A 129 -15.03 -10.10 -9.36
CA GLN A 129 -14.24 -8.92 -9.71
C GLN A 129 -15.10 -7.82 -10.32
N TYR A 130 -14.96 -6.61 -9.78
CA TYR A 130 -15.61 -5.41 -10.27
C TYR A 130 -14.60 -4.34 -10.66
N ARG A 131 -14.91 -3.60 -11.72
CA ARG A 131 -14.11 -2.53 -12.29
C ARG A 131 -14.58 -1.19 -11.76
N ASN A 132 -13.62 -0.33 -11.45
CA ASN A 132 -13.90 1.05 -11.12
C ASN A 132 -14.55 1.77 -12.31
N GLY A 133 -15.56 2.60 -12.07
CA GLY A 133 -16.31 3.31 -13.11
C GLY A 133 -17.40 2.49 -13.80
N HIS A 134 -17.82 1.37 -13.20
CA HIS A 134 -18.91 0.53 -13.70
C HIS A 134 -20.10 0.48 -12.74
N ASN A 135 -21.09 -0.34 -13.07
CA ASN A 135 -22.42 -0.36 -12.49
C ASN A 135 -22.57 -1.08 -11.14
N GLU A 136 -21.45 -1.40 -10.47
CA GLU A 136 -21.49 -1.99 -9.13
C GLU A 136 -20.94 -0.96 -8.14
N MET A 137 -21.60 -0.80 -7.00
CA MET A 137 -21.12 0.05 -5.92
C MET A 137 -20.15 -0.76 -5.03
N PRO A 138 -19.01 -0.20 -4.58
CA PRO A 138 -18.19 -0.84 -3.56
C PRO A 138 -18.99 -1.04 -2.26
N LYS A 139 -18.64 -2.08 -1.51
CA LYS A 139 -19.24 -2.45 -0.22
C LYS A 139 -18.15 -2.61 0.83
N VAL A 140 -18.55 -2.50 2.10
CA VAL A 140 -17.70 -2.88 3.24
C VAL A 140 -17.23 -4.32 3.03
N ASN A 141 -15.97 -4.59 3.37
CA ASN A 141 -15.23 -5.83 3.16
C ASN A 141 -14.66 -6.06 1.76
N ASP A 142 -15.02 -5.27 0.74
CA ASP A 142 -14.41 -5.42 -0.58
C ASP A 142 -12.89 -5.16 -0.52
N ILE A 143 -12.13 -5.90 -1.33
CA ILE A 143 -10.69 -5.65 -1.52
C ILE A 143 -10.55 -4.61 -2.60
N LEU A 144 -10.11 -3.40 -2.25
CA LEU A 144 -9.81 -2.36 -3.23
C LEU A 144 -8.35 -2.46 -3.71
N ILE A 145 -8.14 -2.44 -5.04
CA ILE A 145 -6.83 -2.74 -5.64
C ILE A 145 -6.27 -1.54 -6.41
N PHE A 146 -5.00 -1.23 -6.16
CA PHE A 146 -4.23 -0.22 -6.88
C PHE A 146 -3.06 -0.87 -7.61
N ASN A 147 -2.85 -0.50 -8.88
CA ASN A 147 -1.81 -1.04 -9.76
C ASN A 147 -0.85 0.04 -10.31
N ASP A 148 -0.85 1.21 -9.68
CA ASP A 148 -0.11 2.42 -10.06
C ASP A 148 1.37 2.42 -9.65
N THR A 149 1.82 1.41 -8.89
CA THR A 149 3.22 1.25 -8.48
C THR A 149 3.78 -0.11 -8.92
N THR A 150 5.10 -0.32 -8.77
CA THR A 150 5.79 -1.57 -9.15
C THR A 150 5.10 -2.82 -8.59
N TYR A 151 4.65 -2.77 -7.33
CA TYR A 151 3.99 -3.89 -6.64
C TYR A 151 2.48 -3.69 -6.50
N GLY A 152 1.98 -2.48 -6.69
CA GLY A 152 0.60 -2.10 -6.35
C GLY A 152 0.39 -1.90 -4.85
N HIS A 153 -0.86 -1.73 -4.47
CA HIS A 153 -1.32 -1.73 -3.08
C HIS A 153 -2.73 -2.28 -3.00
N ILE A 154 -3.08 -2.92 -1.89
CA ILE A 154 -4.43 -3.47 -1.66
C ILE A 154 -4.89 -3.18 -0.25
N VAL A 155 -6.18 -2.89 -0.10
CA VAL A 155 -6.80 -2.42 1.15
C VAL A 155 -8.20 -3.01 1.29
N ILE A 156 -8.74 -3.04 2.51
CA ILE A 156 -10.13 -3.43 2.79
C ILE A 156 -10.99 -2.18 2.90
N ILE A 157 -12.16 -2.15 2.28
CA ILE A 157 -13.14 -1.09 2.53
C ILE A 157 -13.75 -1.30 3.92
N SER A 158 -13.51 -0.36 4.84
CA SER A 158 -14.04 -0.38 6.21
C SER A 158 -15.38 0.33 6.34
N GLU A 159 -15.67 1.30 5.48
CA GLU A 159 -16.90 2.09 5.50
C GLU A 159 -17.28 2.53 4.09
N VAL A 160 -18.57 2.62 3.80
CA VAL A 160 -19.11 3.25 2.59
C VAL A 160 -20.11 4.32 3.01
N GLY A 161 -19.77 5.58 2.78
CA GLY A 161 -20.64 6.74 2.97
C GLY A 161 -21.33 7.14 1.67
N ASP A 162 -22.01 8.29 1.69
CA ASP A 162 -22.77 8.80 0.54
C ASP A 162 -21.86 9.20 -0.63
N ASP A 163 -20.72 9.84 -0.34
CA ASP A 163 -19.77 10.38 -1.30
C ASP A 163 -18.31 9.98 -1.01
N TYR A 164 -18.10 9.02 -0.11
CA TYR A 164 -16.78 8.49 0.22
C TYR A 164 -16.80 7.00 0.53
N ILE A 165 -15.61 6.41 0.51
CA ILE A 165 -15.31 5.16 1.21
C ILE A 165 -14.18 5.41 2.21
N GLU A 166 -14.19 4.69 3.33
CA GLU A 166 -13.03 4.54 4.19
C GLU A 166 -12.40 3.17 3.93
N VAL A 167 -11.08 3.10 3.98
CA VAL A 167 -10.33 1.84 3.90
C VAL A 167 -9.51 1.62 5.16
N ILE A 168 -9.21 0.35 5.44
CA ILE A 168 -8.20 -0.07 6.41
C ILE A 168 -7.08 -0.84 5.69
N GLN A 169 -5.84 -0.62 6.12
CA GLN A 169 -4.64 -1.08 5.43
C GLN A 169 -3.44 -1.33 6.35
N GLN A 170 -2.55 -2.24 5.91
CA GLN A 170 -1.19 -2.40 6.43
C GLN A 170 -0.16 -1.84 5.44
N ASN A 171 1.09 -1.73 5.90
CA ASN A 171 2.24 -1.36 5.08
C ASN A 171 2.23 0.08 4.53
N MET A 172 1.64 1.00 5.31
CA MET A 172 1.57 2.44 5.01
C MET A 172 2.04 3.27 6.22
N GLY A 173 3.09 2.80 6.91
CA GLY A 173 3.53 3.37 8.18
C GLY A 173 2.41 3.28 9.23
N THR A 174 2.10 4.40 9.87
CA THR A 174 1.00 4.50 10.85
C THR A 174 -0.33 4.93 10.23
N GLN A 175 -0.40 5.10 8.90
CA GLN A 175 -1.63 5.48 8.20
C GLN A 175 -2.49 4.22 7.95
N THR A 176 -3.10 3.71 9.00
CA THR A 176 -3.92 2.49 8.97
C THR A 176 -5.25 2.69 8.26
N ARG A 177 -5.75 3.93 8.19
CA ARG A 177 -7.00 4.30 7.51
C ARG A 177 -6.79 5.42 6.50
N ASP A 178 -7.57 5.40 5.44
CA ASP A 178 -7.60 6.46 4.42
C ASP A 178 -9.02 6.59 3.84
N LYS A 179 -9.34 7.76 3.28
CA LYS A 179 -10.66 8.02 2.67
C LYS A 179 -10.51 8.37 1.20
N PHE A 180 -11.35 7.77 0.37
CA PHE A 180 -11.41 8.03 -1.06
C PHE A 180 -12.78 8.61 -1.43
N GLN A 181 -12.81 9.45 -2.46
CA GLN A 181 -14.07 9.96 -3.00
C GLN A 181 -14.83 8.81 -3.68
N LEU A 182 -16.13 8.74 -3.42
CA LEU A 182 -17.09 7.88 -4.14
C LEU A 182 -18.03 8.79 -4.92
N LYS A 183 -18.07 8.63 -6.25
CA LYS A 183 -18.96 9.40 -7.12
C LYS A 183 -19.87 8.47 -7.87
N LYS A 184 -21.14 8.84 -7.96
CA LYS A 184 -22.11 8.21 -8.85
C LYS A 184 -22.29 9.09 -10.09
N ASP A 185 -22.09 8.50 -11.27
CA ASP A 185 -22.39 9.14 -12.56
C ASP A 185 -23.30 8.22 -13.37
N GLY A 186 -24.56 8.63 -13.50
CA GLY A 186 -25.63 7.76 -14.00
C GLY A 186 -25.76 6.48 -13.17
N ASN A 187 -25.49 5.34 -13.81
CA ASN A 187 -25.51 4.02 -13.16
C ASN A 187 -24.12 3.56 -12.69
N ASN A 188 -23.07 4.33 -12.96
CA ASN A 188 -21.69 3.94 -12.68
C ASN A 188 -21.17 4.54 -11.38
N TYR A 189 -20.28 3.82 -10.72
CA TYR A 189 -19.63 4.22 -9.47
C TYR A 189 -18.13 4.35 -9.66
N TYR A 190 -17.60 5.49 -9.23
CA TYR A 190 -16.19 5.86 -9.35
C TYR A 190 -15.59 6.09 -7.98
N VAL A 191 -14.59 5.29 -7.63
CA VAL A 191 -13.74 5.51 -6.46
C VAL A 191 -12.46 6.24 -6.91
N GLY A 192 -12.05 7.28 -6.21
CA GLY A 192 -10.85 8.03 -6.57
C GLY A 192 -10.52 9.19 -5.62
N GLY A 193 -9.97 10.27 -6.18
CA GLY A 193 -9.50 11.43 -5.43
C GLY A 193 -7.99 11.61 -5.63
N HIS A 194 -7.20 11.44 -4.56
CA HIS A 194 -5.73 11.48 -4.61
C HIS A 194 -5.10 10.25 -5.27
N ARG A 195 -5.84 9.14 -5.35
CA ARG A 195 -5.41 7.90 -6.00
C ARG A 195 -6.62 7.15 -6.55
N THR A 196 -6.46 6.45 -7.65
CA THR A 196 -7.54 5.74 -8.34
C THR A 196 -7.27 4.23 -8.35
N PRO A 197 -8.15 3.41 -7.77
CA PRO A 197 -8.04 1.96 -7.85
C PRO A 197 -8.46 1.45 -9.23
N VAL A 198 -7.94 0.30 -9.62
CA VAL A 198 -8.36 -0.41 -10.85
C VAL A 198 -9.75 -1.02 -10.70
N GLY A 199 -10.11 -1.41 -9.48
CA GLY A 199 -11.38 -2.06 -9.15
C GLY A 199 -11.33 -2.69 -7.77
N TRP A 200 -12.27 -3.58 -7.51
CA TRP A 200 -12.35 -4.31 -6.25
C TRP A 200 -12.80 -5.77 -6.44
N LEU A 201 -12.46 -6.59 -5.45
CA LEU A 201 -12.91 -7.99 -5.34
C LEU A 201 -13.90 -8.14 -4.19
N ARG A 202 -14.87 -9.04 -4.36
CA ARG A 202 -15.91 -9.31 -3.37
C ARG A 202 -16.12 -10.79 -3.15
N LYS A 203 -16.37 -11.15 -1.89
CA LYS A 203 -16.94 -12.45 -1.52
C LYS A 203 -18.46 -12.35 -1.59
N GLU A 204 -19.08 -13.11 -2.49
CA GLU A 204 -20.54 -13.28 -2.58
C GLU A 204 -21.06 -14.35 -1.59
#